data_AF-G0V378-F1
#
_entry.id   AF-G0V378-F1
#
_cell.length_a   1.000
_cell.length_b   1.000
_cell.length_c   1.000
_cell.angle_alpha   90.00
_cell.angle_beta   90.00
_cell.angle_gamma   90.00
#
_symmetry.space_group_name_H-M   'P 1'
#
loop_
_entity.id
_entity.type
_entity.pdbx_description
1 polymer ?
#
loop_
_entity_poly.entity_id
_entity_poly.type
_entity_poly.pdbx_seq_one_letter_code
_entity_poly.pdbx_strand_id
1 'polypeptide(L)'
;MTNVHFLCIVSFLVILGLTKTLTPHSSHLILPRNYSQEGLSERYGNGRNLDHKGVRKLYITIINNIRNDISSMTAYPGLSDRAAFCSALRWQARLYARSRDGSYYLPWLTDWVLRLRDTYVYSFKHIAPSFVSDIYDAGRSRLPFQRTTLVIEQMWTCLFTPVNSTGCPSYSFLRQVRGRSDTDILSSCTKTDPKFDRILH
;
A
#
# COMPACT_ATOMS: atom_id res chain seq x y z
N MET A 1 -33.34 -13.69 19.12
CA MET A 1 -32.47 -13.48 17.93
C MET A 1 -31.28 -12.54 18.17
N THR A 2 -31.09 -11.99 19.38
CA THR A 2 -29.99 -11.07 19.72
C THR A 2 -28.66 -11.75 20.02
N ASN A 3 -28.67 -13.00 20.51
CA ASN A 3 -27.46 -13.71 20.92
C ASN A 3 -26.54 -14.12 19.75
N VAL A 4 -27.08 -14.42 18.57
CA VAL A 4 -26.27 -14.84 17.41
C VAL A 4 -25.50 -13.66 16.82
N HIS A 5 -26.14 -12.50 16.69
CA HIS A 5 -25.48 -11.28 16.23
C HIS A 5 -24.41 -10.80 17.22
N PHE A 6 -24.68 -10.88 18.53
CA PHE A 6 -23.71 -10.54 19.55
C PHE A 6 -22.50 -11.49 19.53
N LEU A 7 -22.73 -12.80 19.40
CA LEU A 7 -21.65 -13.78 19.22
C LEU A 7 -20.83 -13.54 17.95
N CYS A 8 -21.46 -13.21 16.82
CA CYS A 8 -20.73 -12.87 15.59
C CYS A 8 -19.88 -11.60 15.75
N ILE A 9 -20.42 -10.56 16.41
CA ILE A 9 -19.69 -9.31 16.66
C ILE A 9 -18.53 -9.55 17.61
N VAL A 10 -18.73 -10.28 18.71
CA VAL A 10 -17.67 -10.62 19.66
C VAL A 10 -16.60 -11.49 18.99
N SER A 11 -16.99 -12.47 18.18
CA SER A 11 -16.06 -13.31 17.41
C SER A 11 -15.23 -12.46 16.44
N PHE A 12 -15.88 -11.54 15.72
CA PHE A 12 -15.21 -10.63 14.79
C PHE A 12 -14.24 -9.68 15.52
N LEU A 13 -14.63 -9.15 16.68
CA LEU A 13 -13.78 -8.30 17.52
C LEU A 13 -12.62 -9.06 18.16
N VAL A 14 -12.82 -10.32 18.55
CA VAL A 14 -11.76 -11.19 19.08
C VAL A 14 -10.78 -11.56 17.96
N ILE A 15 -11.28 -11.89 16.76
CA ILE A 15 -10.44 -12.10 15.57
C ILE A 15 -9.62 -10.84 15.30
N LEU A 16 -10.25 -9.65 15.26
CA LEU A 16 -9.56 -8.37 15.11
C LEU A 16 -8.55 -8.09 16.24
N GLY A 17 -8.86 -8.41 17.48
CA GLY A 17 -7.96 -8.27 18.62
C GLY A 17 -6.73 -9.19 18.53
N LEU A 18 -6.92 -10.44 18.11
CA LEU A 18 -5.84 -11.38 17.82
C LEU A 18 -5.02 -10.99 16.58
N THR A 19 -5.64 -10.34 15.57
CA THR A 19 -4.89 -9.83 14.41
C THR A 19 -3.83 -8.81 14.82
N LYS A 20 -4.08 -7.99 15.86
CA LYS A 20 -3.13 -7.00 16.37
C LYS A 20 -1.96 -7.59 17.14
N THR A 21 -2.11 -8.77 17.75
CA THR A 21 -1.07 -9.39 18.58
C THR A 21 -0.20 -10.39 17.82
N LEU A 22 -0.71 -10.96 16.72
CA LEU A 22 -0.01 -12.03 15.96
C LEU A 22 0.80 -11.54 14.76
N THR A 23 0.60 -10.31 14.30
CA THR A 23 1.47 -9.71 13.28
C THR A 23 2.37 -8.68 13.96
N PRO A 24 3.68 -8.94 14.11
CA PRO A 24 4.60 -7.88 14.49
C PRO A 24 4.49 -6.78 13.44
N HIS A 25 3.88 -5.68 13.86
CA HIS A 25 3.73 -4.47 13.08
C HIS A 25 5.15 -4.07 12.65
N SER A 26 5.41 -4.04 11.34
CA SER A 26 6.66 -3.50 10.85
C SER A 26 6.74 -2.06 11.32
N SER A 27 7.69 -1.82 12.23
CA SER A 27 8.40 -0.60 12.57
C SER A 27 7.77 0.67 11.98
N HIS A 28 7.46 1.65 12.81
CA HIS A 28 7.14 3.02 12.39
C HIS A 28 8.15 3.48 11.32
N LEU A 29 7.77 3.31 10.05
CA LEU A 29 8.63 3.62 8.94
C LEU A 29 8.54 5.12 8.74
N ILE A 30 9.51 5.84 9.27
CA ILE A 30 9.57 7.28 9.14
C ILE A 30 10.03 7.59 7.71
N LEU A 31 9.10 8.11 6.91
CA LEU A 31 9.41 8.61 5.57
C LEU A 31 10.29 9.87 5.70
N PRO A 32 11.29 10.06 4.81
CA PRO A 32 12.07 11.29 4.81
C PRO A 32 11.14 12.47 4.52
N ARG A 33 11.44 13.63 5.12
CA ARG A 33 10.64 14.84 4.96
C ARG A 33 10.37 15.19 3.49
N ASN A 34 11.36 15.01 2.62
CA ASN A 34 11.26 15.31 1.18
C ASN A 34 10.22 14.45 0.44
N TYR A 35 9.82 13.33 1.03
CA TYR A 35 8.82 12.42 0.50
C TYR A 35 7.56 12.35 1.35
N SER A 36 7.48 13.10 2.45
CA SER A 36 6.22 13.28 3.18
C SER A 36 5.25 14.10 2.33
N GLN A 37 3.96 14.08 2.69
CA GLN A 37 2.95 14.89 2.00
C GLN A 37 3.31 16.38 2.01
N GLU A 38 3.87 16.88 3.13
CA GLU A 38 4.30 18.26 3.28
C GLU A 38 5.48 18.59 2.35
N GLY A 39 6.55 17.79 2.37
CA GLY A 39 7.72 18.05 1.54
C GLY A 39 7.44 17.90 0.03
N LEU A 40 6.56 16.98 -0.35
CA LEU A 40 6.09 16.89 -1.74
C LEU A 40 5.26 18.12 -2.14
N SER A 41 4.41 18.62 -1.23
CA SER A 41 3.60 19.82 -1.48
C SER A 41 4.46 21.09 -1.57
N GLU A 42 5.53 21.17 -0.77
CA GLU A 42 6.51 22.27 -0.86
C GLU A 42 7.24 22.24 -2.21
N ARG A 43 7.62 21.04 -2.68
CA ARG A 43 8.41 20.88 -3.90
C ARG A 43 7.61 21.01 -5.19
N TYR A 44 6.37 20.52 -5.22
CA TYR A 44 5.55 20.46 -6.44
C TYR A 44 4.20 21.18 -6.33
N GLY A 45 3.94 21.87 -5.22
CA GLY A 45 2.75 22.69 -5.00
C GLY A 45 1.54 21.95 -4.42
N ASN A 46 0.68 22.67 -3.69
CA ASN A 46 -0.50 22.09 -3.05
C ASN A 46 -1.81 22.21 -3.89
N GLY A 47 -1.73 22.65 -5.15
CA GLY A 47 -2.92 22.89 -5.99
C GLY A 47 -3.48 21.63 -6.66
N ARG A 48 -4.81 21.45 -6.68
CA ARG A 48 -5.49 20.38 -7.44
C ARG A 48 -5.86 20.87 -8.84
N ASN A 49 -4.84 21.10 -9.66
CA ASN A 49 -4.96 21.79 -10.95
C ASN A 49 -4.34 21.04 -12.13
N LEU A 50 -3.83 19.81 -11.92
CA LEU A 50 -3.23 19.02 -12.99
C LEU A 50 -4.31 18.21 -13.70
N ASP A 51 -4.18 18.06 -15.00
CA ASP A 51 -4.94 17.09 -15.79
C ASP A 51 -4.33 15.68 -15.64
N HIS A 52 -4.99 14.68 -16.22
CA HIS A 52 -4.50 13.30 -16.16
C HIS A 52 -3.07 13.13 -16.69
N LYS A 53 -2.68 13.86 -17.74
CA LYS A 53 -1.32 13.78 -18.29
C LYS A 53 -0.32 14.43 -17.32
N GLY A 54 -0.65 15.58 -16.75
CA GLY A 54 0.14 16.28 -15.75
C GLY A 54 0.37 15.43 -14.49
N VAL A 55 -0.67 14.78 -13.97
CA VAL A 55 -0.57 13.87 -12.81
C VAL A 55 0.36 12.69 -13.09
N ARG A 56 0.28 12.11 -14.29
CA ARG A 56 1.17 11.01 -14.70
C ARG A 56 2.62 11.47 -14.79
N LYS A 57 2.87 12.61 -15.42
CA LYS A 57 4.21 13.20 -15.52
C LYS A 57 4.78 13.50 -14.14
N LEU A 58 3.97 14.08 -13.25
CA LEU A 58 4.35 14.33 -11.86
C LEU A 58 4.72 13.03 -11.13
N TYR A 59 3.89 11.99 -11.24
CA TYR A 59 4.18 10.70 -10.64
C TYR A 59 5.51 10.11 -11.13
N ILE A 60 5.76 10.12 -12.45
CA ILE A 60 7.01 9.64 -13.03
C ILE A 60 8.21 10.44 -12.52
N THR A 61 8.10 11.76 -12.46
CA THR A 61 9.16 12.63 -11.91
C THR A 61 9.49 12.26 -10.47
N ILE A 62 8.49 12.04 -9.62
CA ILE A 62 8.71 11.65 -8.22
C ILE A 62 9.38 10.27 -8.16
N ILE A 63 8.93 9.30 -8.97
CA ILE A 63 9.52 7.95 -9.02
C ILE A 63 10.98 7.97 -9.50
N ASN A 64 11.32 8.82 -10.46
CA ASN A 64 12.71 8.99 -10.91
C ASN A 64 13.58 9.63 -9.81
N ASN A 65 13.05 10.58 -9.05
CA ASN A 65 13.77 11.15 -7.90
C ASN A 65 13.99 10.11 -6.79
N ILE A 66 12.97 9.31 -6.50
CA ILE A 66 13.09 8.16 -5.58
C ILE A 66 14.19 7.19 -6.05
N ARG A 67 14.30 6.93 -7.36
CA ARG A 67 15.35 6.06 -7.92
C ARG A 67 16.74 6.59 -7.60
N ASN A 68 16.96 7.88 -7.85
CA ASN A 68 18.24 8.52 -7.63
C ASN A 68 18.60 8.49 -6.14
N ASP A 69 17.65 8.82 -5.27
CA ASP A 69 17.88 8.86 -3.83
C ASP A 69 18.12 7.45 -3.23
N ILE A 70 17.32 6.44 -3.61
CA ILE A 70 17.51 5.05 -3.15
C ILE A 70 18.88 4.50 -3.61
N SER A 71 19.32 4.84 -4.83
CA SER A 71 20.63 4.41 -5.32
C SER A 71 21.81 4.96 -4.50
N SER A 72 21.59 6.09 -3.81
CA SER A 72 22.57 6.75 -2.94
C SER A 72 22.43 6.39 -1.45
N MET A 73 21.36 5.71 -1.04
CA MET A 73 21.06 5.43 0.37
C MET A 73 21.92 4.28 0.93
N THR A 74 23.02 4.62 1.59
CA THR A 74 23.85 3.69 2.38
C THR A 74 23.27 3.40 3.78
N ALA A 75 22.30 4.19 4.25
CA ALA A 75 21.80 4.18 5.62
C ALA A 75 20.92 2.96 6.00
N TYR A 76 20.41 2.19 5.03
CA TYR A 76 19.62 0.99 5.30
C TYR A 76 20.44 -0.26 4.99
N PRO A 77 20.89 -1.03 6.02
CA PRO A 77 21.76 -2.17 5.82
C PRO A 77 21.01 -3.40 5.26
N GLY A 78 19.71 -3.55 5.54
CA GLY A 78 18.91 -4.72 5.15
C GLY A 78 18.18 -4.56 3.81
N LEU A 79 18.19 -5.61 2.97
CA LEU A 79 17.39 -5.68 1.74
C LEU A 79 15.88 -5.56 2.02
N SER A 80 15.40 -6.17 3.10
CA SER A 80 14.01 -6.10 3.54
C SER A 80 13.59 -4.68 3.90
N ASP A 81 14.46 -3.94 4.59
CA ASP A 81 14.17 -2.58 5.04
C ASP A 81 14.14 -1.63 3.86
N ARG A 82 15.08 -1.79 2.91
CA ARG A 82 15.08 -1.05 1.64
C ARG A 82 13.82 -1.34 0.82
N ALA A 83 13.38 -2.60 0.73
CA ALA A 83 12.16 -2.97 0.03
C ALA A 83 10.89 -2.41 0.70
N ALA A 84 10.84 -2.46 2.04
CA ALA A 84 9.75 -1.88 2.81
C ALA A 84 9.68 -0.36 2.63
N PHE A 85 10.82 0.31 2.78
CA PHE A 85 10.97 1.74 2.60
C PHE A 85 10.54 2.20 1.21
N CYS A 86 11.01 1.49 0.19
CA CYS A 86 10.59 1.69 -1.19
C CYS A 86 9.06 1.62 -1.35
N SER A 87 8.42 0.58 -0.80
CA SER A 87 6.97 0.37 -0.96
C SER A 87 6.17 1.55 -0.41
N ALA A 88 6.61 2.12 0.71
CA ALA A 88 6.02 3.29 1.32
C ALA A 88 6.25 4.56 0.48
N LEU A 89 7.48 4.79 -0.01
CA LEU A 89 7.78 5.92 -0.89
C LEU A 89 6.91 5.92 -2.15
N ARG A 90 6.78 4.75 -2.78
CA ARG A 90 5.98 4.59 -4.00
C ARG A 90 4.49 4.82 -3.74
N TRP A 91 4.00 4.39 -2.58
CA TRP A 91 2.64 4.67 -2.14
C TRP A 91 2.41 6.17 -1.92
N GLN A 92 3.31 6.83 -1.21
CA GLN A 92 3.22 8.26 -0.91
C GLN A 92 3.29 9.11 -2.19
N ALA A 93 4.18 8.77 -3.13
CA ALA A 93 4.25 9.38 -4.45
C ALA A 93 2.92 9.27 -5.22
N ARG A 94 2.26 8.10 -5.14
CA ARG A 94 0.97 7.85 -5.81
C ARG A 94 -0.15 8.66 -5.17
N LEU A 95 -0.26 8.67 -3.84
CA LEU A 95 -1.26 9.46 -3.12
C LEU A 95 -1.11 10.95 -3.43
N TYR A 96 0.13 11.44 -3.34
CA TYR A 96 0.44 12.83 -3.64
C TYR A 96 0.05 13.19 -5.08
N ALA A 97 0.52 12.44 -6.07
CA ALA A 97 0.19 12.71 -7.47
C ALA A 97 -1.33 12.73 -7.72
N ARG A 98 -2.09 11.78 -7.16
CA ARG A 98 -3.56 11.75 -7.28
C ARG A 98 -4.24 12.97 -6.64
N SER A 99 -3.72 13.47 -5.52
CA SER A 99 -4.26 14.68 -4.88
C SER A 99 -4.16 15.93 -5.76
N ARG A 100 -3.34 15.89 -6.82
CA ARG A 100 -3.17 16.96 -7.80
C ARG A 100 -4.10 16.89 -9.00
N ASP A 101 -4.84 15.79 -9.15
CA ASP A 101 -5.76 15.60 -10.28
C ASP A 101 -7.00 16.49 -10.16
N GLY A 102 -7.04 17.58 -10.93
CA GLY A 102 -8.14 18.54 -11.01
C GLY A 102 -9.14 18.25 -12.13
N SER A 103 -9.01 17.14 -12.87
CA SER A 103 -9.88 16.88 -14.02
C SER A 103 -11.31 16.46 -13.66
N TYR A 104 -11.54 16.02 -12.42
CA TYR A 104 -12.83 15.50 -11.98
C TYR A 104 -13.70 16.57 -11.31
N TYR A 105 -14.96 16.67 -11.75
CA TYR A 105 -15.96 17.58 -11.17
C TYR A 105 -16.29 17.27 -9.70
N LEU A 106 -16.28 15.98 -9.31
CA LEU A 106 -16.46 15.53 -7.92
C LEU A 106 -15.20 14.82 -7.41
N PRO A 107 -14.22 15.58 -6.89
CA PRO A 107 -12.96 15.07 -6.35
C PRO A 107 -13.13 13.95 -5.32
N TRP A 108 -14.02 14.15 -4.34
CA TRP A 108 -14.23 13.23 -3.24
C TRP A 108 -14.77 11.86 -3.70
N LEU A 109 -15.67 11.84 -4.67
CA LEU A 109 -16.24 10.59 -5.21
C LEU A 109 -15.18 9.80 -5.97
N THR A 110 -14.38 10.50 -6.78
CA THR A 110 -13.27 9.89 -7.51
C THR A 110 -12.26 9.28 -6.54
N ASP A 111 -11.91 10.01 -5.48
CA ASP A 111 -10.98 9.52 -4.46
C ASP A 111 -11.51 8.25 -3.78
N TRP A 112 -12.82 8.17 -3.50
CA TRP A 112 -13.47 6.95 -2.99
C TRP A 112 -13.41 5.78 -3.98
N VAL A 113 -13.73 6.01 -5.26
CA VAL A 113 -13.66 4.97 -6.31
C VAL A 113 -12.23 4.46 -6.47
N LEU A 114 -11.24 5.35 -6.43
CA LEU A 114 -9.83 4.97 -6.53
C LEU A 114 -9.36 4.17 -5.31
N ARG A 115 -9.82 4.52 -4.09
CA ARG A 115 -9.58 3.73 -2.87
C ARG A 115 -10.21 2.35 -2.97
N LEU A 116 -11.48 2.26 -3.37
CA LEU A 116 -12.17 0.98 -3.57
C LEU A 116 -11.46 0.10 -4.59
N ARG A 117 -11.02 0.67 -5.71
CA ARG A 117 -10.22 -0.06 -6.72
C ARG A 117 -8.93 -0.59 -6.12
N ASP A 118 -8.19 0.24 -5.40
CA ASP A 118 -6.92 -0.15 -4.80
C ASP A 118 -7.15 -1.25 -3.74
N THR A 119 -8.18 -1.13 -2.89
CA THR A 119 -8.61 -2.18 -1.94
C THR A 119 -9.01 -3.47 -2.65
N TYR A 120 -9.69 -3.38 -3.79
CA TYR A 120 -10.05 -4.57 -4.56
C TYR A 120 -8.80 -5.29 -5.10
N VAL A 121 -7.93 -4.54 -5.77
CA VAL A 121 -6.72 -5.05 -6.43
C VAL A 121 -5.71 -5.60 -5.42
N TYR A 122 -5.52 -4.91 -4.30
CA TYR A 122 -4.50 -5.25 -3.30
C TYR A 122 -5.06 -5.93 -2.06
N SER A 123 -6.34 -6.32 -2.02
CA SER A 123 -6.89 -7.06 -0.89
C SER A 123 -8.01 -8.02 -1.28
N PHE A 124 -9.19 -7.55 -1.71
CA PHE A 124 -10.35 -8.44 -1.92
C PHE A 124 -10.05 -9.61 -2.85
N LYS A 125 -9.35 -9.37 -3.96
CA LYS A 125 -8.93 -10.41 -4.91
C LYS A 125 -8.11 -11.54 -4.25
N HIS A 126 -7.47 -11.24 -3.12
CA HIS A 126 -6.57 -12.15 -2.41
C HIS A 126 -7.19 -12.79 -1.15
N ILE A 127 -8.42 -12.45 -0.76
CA ILE A 127 -9.07 -13.02 0.44
C ILE A 127 -9.28 -14.53 0.27
N ALA A 128 -10.03 -14.93 -0.76
CA ALA A 128 -10.33 -16.34 -1.01
C ALA A 128 -9.07 -17.22 -1.18
N PRO A 129 -8.08 -16.86 -2.04
CA PRO A 129 -6.89 -17.69 -2.18
C PRO A 129 -6.00 -17.73 -0.92
N SER A 130 -5.96 -16.64 -0.13
CA SER A 130 -5.25 -16.64 1.16
C SER A 130 -5.92 -17.55 2.18
N PHE A 131 -7.25 -17.53 2.25
CA PHE A 131 -8.01 -18.39 3.14
C PHE A 131 -7.82 -19.87 2.82
N VAL A 132 -7.88 -20.24 1.54
CA VAL A 132 -7.61 -21.62 1.08
C VAL A 132 -6.17 -22.04 1.43
N SER A 133 -5.20 -21.14 1.22
CA SER A 133 -3.79 -21.42 1.55
C SER A 133 -3.59 -21.62 3.06
N ASP A 134 -4.24 -20.80 3.88
CA ASP A 134 -4.13 -20.88 5.34
C ASP A 134 -4.78 -22.15 5.89
N ILE A 135 -5.89 -22.61 5.31
CA ILE A 135 -6.51 -23.91 5.67
C ILE A 135 -5.54 -25.06 5.36
N TYR A 136 -4.91 -25.03 4.19
CA TYR A 136 -3.95 -26.05 3.80
C TYR A 136 -2.71 -26.06 4.71
N ASP A 137 -2.22 -24.89 5.10
CA ASP A 137 -1.06 -24.74 5.99
C ASP A 137 -1.40 -25.02 7.48
N ALA A 138 -2.66 -24.86 7.90
CA ALA A 138 -3.12 -25.21 9.25
C ALA A 138 -2.96 -26.70 9.56
N GLY A 139 -3.03 -27.57 8.53
CA GLY A 139 -2.71 -28.99 8.65
C GLY A 139 -1.22 -29.29 8.90
N ARG A 140 -0.33 -28.29 8.82
CA ARG A 140 1.14 -28.42 8.90
C ARG A 140 1.78 -27.67 10.07
N SER A 141 1.03 -27.40 11.13
CA SER A 141 1.54 -26.75 12.36
C SER A 141 2.07 -25.32 12.16
N ARG A 142 1.66 -24.63 11.08
CA ARG A 142 1.90 -23.19 10.91
C ARG A 142 0.77 -22.40 11.56
N LEU A 143 1.03 -21.13 11.91
CA LEU A 143 0.03 -20.25 12.49
C LEU A 143 -1.20 -20.17 11.57
N PRO A 144 -2.40 -20.55 12.06
CA PRO A 144 -3.58 -20.54 11.23
C PRO A 144 -3.95 -19.10 10.86
N PHE A 145 -4.34 -18.88 9.60
CA PHE A 145 -4.89 -17.61 9.09
C PHE A 145 -3.96 -16.40 9.04
N GLN A 146 -2.63 -16.59 9.03
CA GLN A 146 -1.68 -15.48 8.93
C GLN A 146 -1.86 -14.66 7.64
N ARG A 147 -2.01 -15.31 6.47
CA ARG A 147 -2.15 -14.59 5.20
C ARG A 147 -3.47 -13.85 5.13
N THR A 148 -4.55 -14.53 5.52
CA THR A 148 -5.91 -13.96 5.56
C THR A 148 -5.96 -12.72 6.44
N THR A 149 -5.31 -12.76 7.60
CA THR A 149 -5.19 -11.61 8.51
C THR A 149 -4.49 -10.44 7.84
N LEU A 150 -3.35 -10.67 7.17
CA LEU A 150 -2.64 -9.63 6.42
C LEU A 150 -3.46 -9.05 5.27
N VAL A 151 -4.30 -9.86 4.61
CA VAL A 151 -5.21 -9.34 3.58
C VAL A 151 -6.26 -8.41 4.18
N ILE A 152 -6.80 -8.73 5.37
CA ILE A 152 -7.79 -7.90 6.07
C ILE A 152 -7.15 -6.59 6.55
N GLU A 153 -5.94 -6.64 7.10
CA GLU A 153 -5.19 -5.44 7.50
C GLU A 153 -4.89 -4.55 6.27
N GLN A 154 -4.50 -5.17 5.15
CA GLN A 154 -4.25 -4.46 3.91
C GLN A 154 -5.52 -3.78 3.39
N MET A 155 -6.66 -4.45 3.49
CA MET A 155 -7.96 -3.92 3.09
C MET A 155 -8.31 -2.66 3.88
N TRP A 156 -8.14 -2.69 5.19
CA TRP A 156 -8.33 -1.52 6.05
C TRP A 156 -7.37 -0.38 5.68
N THR A 157 -6.10 -0.70 5.48
CA THR A 157 -5.07 0.28 5.11
C THR A 157 -5.36 0.94 3.76
N CYS A 158 -5.81 0.17 2.77
CA CYS A 158 -6.16 0.68 1.44
C CYS A 158 -7.47 1.50 1.44
N LEU A 159 -8.43 1.15 2.29
CA LEU A 159 -9.73 1.82 2.32
C LEU A 159 -9.68 3.16 3.05
N PHE A 160 -8.98 3.20 4.19
CA PHE A 160 -8.91 4.40 5.04
C PHE A 160 -7.63 5.22 4.82
N THR A 161 -6.65 4.69 4.07
CA THR A 161 -5.42 5.37 3.63
C THR A 161 -4.84 6.33 4.67
N PRO A 162 -4.25 5.82 5.77
CA PRO A 162 -3.61 6.69 6.75
C PRO A 162 -2.49 7.47 6.06
N VAL A 163 -2.42 8.77 6.35
CA VAL A 163 -1.29 9.61 5.92
C VAL A 163 -0.03 9.05 6.58
N ASN A 164 1.05 8.87 5.81
CA ASN A 164 2.31 8.26 6.29
C ASN A 164 2.19 6.78 6.74
N SER A 165 1.31 6.00 6.10
CA SER A 165 1.20 4.55 6.28
C SER A 165 2.33 3.77 5.57
N THR A 166 2.56 2.53 6.01
CA THR A 166 3.38 1.48 5.34
C THR A 166 2.91 1.16 3.91
N GLY A 167 1.72 1.62 3.52
CA GLY A 167 1.28 1.77 2.14
C GLY A 167 0.25 0.76 1.65
N CYS A 168 -0.28 1.03 0.45
CA CYS A 168 -1.19 0.13 -0.27
C CYS A 168 -0.64 -0.19 -1.68
N PRO A 169 -0.07 -1.39 -1.92
CA PRO A 169 0.11 -2.49 -0.97
C PRO A 169 1.28 -2.26 0.00
N SER A 170 1.22 -2.88 1.18
CA SER A 170 2.31 -2.93 2.16
C SER A 170 3.37 -3.97 1.77
N TYR A 171 4.57 -3.83 2.32
CA TYR A 171 5.65 -4.79 2.13
C TYR A 171 5.32 -6.21 2.62
N SER A 172 4.71 -6.35 3.81
CA SER A 172 4.30 -7.65 4.34
C SER A 172 3.30 -8.34 3.42
N PHE A 173 2.35 -7.60 2.85
CA PHE A 173 1.42 -8.11 1.85
C PHE A 173 2.14 -8.57 0.57
N LEU A 174 3.06 -7.75 0.03
CA LEU A 174 3.82 -8.11 -1.16
C LEU A 174 4.65 -9.39 -0.95
N ARG A 175 5.28 -9.54 0.21
CA ARG A 175 6.13 -10.69 0.52
C ARG A 175 5.33 -11.95 0.84
N GLN A 176 4.35 -11.85 1.74
CA GLN A 176 3.68 -13.03 2.32
C GLN A 176 2.44 -13.46 1.54
N VAL A 177 1.73 -12.52 0.90
CA VAL A 177 0.51 -12.82 0.12
C VAL A 177 0.82 -12.93 -1.36
N ARG A 178 1.63 -12.02 -1.92
CA ARG A 178 2.02 -12.06 -3.34
C ARG A 178 3.28 -12.85 -3.62
N GLY A 179 3.98 -13.35 -2.60
CA GLY A 179 5.19 -14.16 -2.75
C GLY A 179 6.34 -13.43 -3.44
N ARG A 180 6.39 -12.09 -3.38
CA ARG A 180 7.45 -11.30 -4.03
C ARG A 180 8.72 -11.33 -3.17
N SER A 181 9.86 -11.52 -3.82
CA SER A 181 11.16 -11.38 -3.16
C SER A 181 11.51 -9.92 -2.90
N ASP A 182 12.41 -9.66 -1.96
CA ASP A 182 12.84 -8.30 -1.61
C ASP A 182 13.50 -7.59 -2.82
N THR A 183 14.23 -8.35 -3.64
CA THR A 183 14.84 -7.88 -4.90
C THR A 183 13.79 -7.56 -5.97
N ASP A 184 12.71 -8.36 -6.08
CA ASP A 184 11.58 -8.04 -6.97
C ASP A 184 10.87 -6.75 -6.53
N ILE A 185 10.63 -6.60 -5.23
CA ILE A 185 9.97 -5.41 -4.68
C ILE A 185 10.84 -4.19 -4.96
N LEU A 186 12.13 -4.25 -4.64
CA LEU A 186 13.07 -3.14 -4.85
C LEU A 186 13.27 -2.81 -6.33
N SER A 187 13.34 -3.80 -7.22
CA SER A 187 13.47 -3.56 -8.65
C SER A 187 12.20 -2.99 -9.28
N SER A 188 11.03 -3.31 -8.72
CA SER A 188 9.74 -2.72 -9.14
C SER A 188 9.53 -1.30 -8.62
N CYS A 189 10.28 -0.92 -7.58
CA CYS A 189 10.16 0.35 -6.88
C CYS A 189 10.15 1.57 -7.80
N THR A 190 11.09 1.54 -8.74
CA THR A 190 11.39 2.67 -9.61
C THR A 190 10.87 2.45 -11.03
N LYS A 191 10.23 1.31 -11.30
CA LYS A 191 9.66 1.00 -12.61
C LYS A 191 8.23 1.52 -12.68
N THR A 192 7.92 2.26 -13.72
CA THR A 192 6.55 2.62 -14.11
C THR A 192 6.03 1.55 -15.07
N ASP A 193 4.71 1.45 -15.20
CA ASP A 193 4.13 0.48 -16.13
C ASP A 193 4.28 1.02 -17.57
N PRO A 194 4.87 0.27 -18.52
CA PRO A 194 5.04 0.74 -19.89
C PRO A 194 3.72 1.11 -20.60
N LYS A 195 2.59 0.52 -20.19
CA LYS A 195 1.25 0.92 -20.68
C LYS A 195 0.81 2.26 -20.08
N PHE A 196 1.21 2.54 -18.85
CA PHE A 196 0.96 3.81 -18.20
C PHE A 196 1.76 4.95 -18.86
N ASP A 197 3.01 4.66 -19.24
CA ASP A 197 3.94 5.62 -19.85
C ASP A 197 3.57 5.94 -21.31
N ARG A 198 3.05 4.97 -22.06
CA ARG A 198 2.61 5.14 -23.45
C ARG A 198 1.55 6.23 -23.67
N ILE A 199 0.79 6.59 -22.64
CA ILE A 199 -0.29 7.59 -22.73
C ILE A 199 0.26 9.04 -22.66
N LEU A 200 1.57 9.19 -22.41
CA LEU A 200 2.25 10.48 -22.40
C LEU A 200 2.82 10.90 -23.76
N HIS A 201 2.85 9.97 -24.73
CA HIS A 201 3.24 10.19 -26.11
C HIS A 201 1.99 10.14 -27.00
#